data_AF-A0A554JSB0-F1
#
_entry.id   AF-A0A554JSB0-F1
#
_cell.length_a   1.000
_cell.length_b   1.000
_cell.length_c   1.000
_cell.angle_alpha   90.00
_cell.angle_beta   90.00
_cell.angle_gamma   90.00
#
_symmetry.space_group_name_H-M   'P 1'
#
loop_
_entity.id
_entity.type
_entity.pdbx_description
1 polymer ?
#
loop_
_entity_poly.entity_id
_entity_poly.type
_entity_poly.pdbx_seq_one_letter_code
_entity_poly.pdbx_strand_id
1 'polypeptide(L)'
;MTFAQFVGSGTEGVIGALNTIIIPVIFALAFASFVWGIVNYFFLHDGDEGKRAEGRQFILWGVLGMVVLFSVWGFVALLLSTLGIAPSA
;
A
#
# COMPACT_ATOMS: atom_id res chain seq x y z
N MET A 1 7.19 30.07 -10.03
CA MET A 1 6.83 28.79 -9.40
C MET A 1 6.59 27.80 -10.52
N THR A 2 7.57 26.94 -10.82
CA THR A 2 7.41 25.91 -11.87
C THR A 2 6.51 24.78 -11.35
N PHE A 3 5.90 24.01 -12.25
CA PHE A 3 5.11 22.82 -11.89
C PHE A 3 5.91 21.84 -10.99
N ALA A 4 7.22 21.71 -11.22
CA ALA A 4 8.12 20.93 -10.37
C ALA A 4 8.18 21.42 -8.91
N GLN A 5 8.08 22.73 -8.67
CA GLN A 5 8.03 23.29 -7.30
C GLN A 5 6.66 23.15 -6.63
N PHE A 6 5.57 23.05 -7.41
CA PHE A 6 4.22 22.81 -6.86
C PHE A 6 4.03 21.35 -6.45
N VAL A 7 4.52 20.43 -7.28
CA VAL A 7 4.43 18.99 -7.06
C VAL A 7 5.45 18.53 -6.00
N GLY A 8 6.60 19.21 -5.95
CA GLY A 8 7.64 19.00 -4.96
C GLY A 8 8.83 18.25 -5.53
N SER A 9 9.99 18.91 -5.59
CA SER A 9 11.26 18.25 -5.91
C SER A 9 11.92 17.79 -4.61
N GLY A 10 11.78 16.50 -4.28
CA GLY A 10 12.35 15.90 -3.06
C GLY A 10 11.34 15.80 -1.91
N THR A 11 11.76 16.17 -0.69
CA THR A 11 10.95 16.07 0.55
C THR A 11 9.96 17.20 0.75
N GLU A 12 10.06 18.29 -0.02
CA GLU A 12 9.15 19.44 0.08
C GLU A 12 8.11 19.41 -1.04
N GLY A 13 6.83 19.50 -0.69
CA GLY A 13 5.70 19.52 -1.63
C GLY A 13 4.66 18.43 -1.35
N VAL A 14 3.62 18.37 -2.20
CA VAL A 14 2.49 17.43 -2.03
C VAL A 14 2.99 15.98 -2.07
N ILE A 15 3.94 15.65 -2.95
CA ILE A 15 4.50 14.30 -3.06
C ILE A 15 5.34 13.93 -1.84
N GLY A 16 6.14 14.86 -1.31
CA GLY A 16 6.94 14.62 -0.10
C GLY A 16 6.07 14.28 1.11
N ALA A 17 4.97 15.00 1.31
CA ALA A 17 4.00 14.72 2.38
C ALA A 17 3.29 13.37 2.18
N LEU A 18 2.92 13.03 0.94
CA LEU A 18 2.36 11.73 0.63
C LEU A 18 3.36 10.62 0.97
N ASN A 19 4.58 10.69 0.43
CA ASN A 19 5.58 9.62 0.54
C ASN A 19 6.07 9.41 1.97
N THR A 20 6.13 10.48 2.76
CA THR A 20 6.62 10.42 4.15
C THR A 20 5.54 9.95 5.13
N ILE A 21 4.27 10.25 4.86
CA ILE A 21 3.20 10.06 5.84
C ILE A 21 2.12 9.13 5.31
N ILE A 22 1.49 9.48 4.19
CA ILE A 22 0.26 8.80 3.76
C ILE A 22 0.56 7.37 3.31
N ILE A 23 1.61 7.18 2.52
CA ILE A 23 1.89 5.88 1.90
C ILE A 23 2.41 4.88 2.94
N PRO A 24 3.36 5.22 3.82
CA PRO A 24 3.77 4.34 4.91
C PRO A 24 2.61 3.97 5.83
N VAL A 25 1.70 4.91 6.12
CA VAL A 25 0.53 4.65 6.98
C VAL A 25 -0.45 3.69 6.31
N ILE A 26 -0.78 3.90 5.03
CA ILE A 26 -1.66 2.98 4.29
C ILE A 26 -1.03 1.60 4.19
N PHE A 27 0.28 1.51 3.93
CA PHE A 27 1.01 0.25 3.93
C PHE A 27 0.98 -0.44 5.29
N ALA A 28 1.20 0.29 6.38
CA ALA A 28 1.15 -0.25 7.73
C ALA A 28 -0.25 -0.77 8.08
N LEU A 29 -1.31 -0.04 7.73
CA LEU A 29 -2.70 -0.48 7.96
C LEU A 29 -3.09 -1.68 7.09
N ALA A 30 -2.69 -1.69 5.82
CA ALA A 30 -2.91 -2.82 4.92
C ALA A 30 -2.17 -4.07 5.42
N PHE A 31 -0.91 -3.92 5.83
CA PHE A 31 -0.12 -5.01 6.39
C PHE A 31 -0.69 -5.50 7.72
N ALA A 32 -1.08 -4.60 8.63
CA ALA A 32 -1.69 -4.95 9.91
C ALA A 32 -3.01 -5.71 9.72
N SER A 33 -3.87 -5.26 8.81
CA SER A 33 -5.14 -5.94 8.50
C SER A 33 -4.93 -7.30 7.81
N PHE A 34 -3.89 -7.42 6.97
CA PHE A 34 -3.48 -8.70 6.38
C PHE A 34 -3.02 -9.70 7.45
N VAL A 35 -2.14 -9.28 8.36
CA VAL A 35 -1.66 -10.11 9.48
C VAL A 35 -2.82 -10.49 10.41
N TRP A 36 -3.69 -9.55 10.75
CA TRP A 36 -4.87 -9.81 11.56
C TRP A 36 -5.81 -10.83 10.90
N GLY A 37 -6.02 -10.73 9.59
CA GLY A 37 -6.77 -11.72 8.82
C GLY A 37 -6.19 -13.12 8.92
N ILE A 38 -4.87 -13.26 8.68
CA ILE A 38 -4.21 -14.57 8.80
C ILE A 38 -4.39 -15.13 10.21
N VAL A 39 -4.11 -14.34 11.26
CA VAL A 39 -4.24 -14.79 12.65
C VAL A 39 -5.67 -15.21 12.96
N ASN A 40 -6.65 -14.38 12.58
CA ASN A 40 -8.05 -14.66 12.86
C ASN A 40 -8.56 -15.91 12.15
N TYR A 41 -8.27 -16.07 10.85
CA TYR A 41 -8.82 -17.18 10.08
C TYR A 41 -8.03 -18.49 10.22
N PHE A 42 -6.72 -18.44 10.47
CA PHE A 42 -5.90 -19.65 10.63
C PHE A 42 -5.74 -20.11 12.09
N PHE A 43 -5.56 -19.19 13.05
CA PHE A 43 -5.27 -19.59 14.44
C PHE A 43 -6.50 -19.66 15.33
N LEU A 44 -7.51 -18.80 15.12
CA LEU A 44 -8.71 -18.76 16.00
C LEU A 44 -9.84 -19.70 15.55
N HIS A 45 -9.86 -20.13 14.28
CA HIS A 45 -10.98 -20.88 13.69
C HIS A 45 -10.57 -22.24 13.11
N ASP A 46 -9.53 -22.88 13.65
CA ASP A 46 -8.87 -24.09 13.11
C ASP A 46 -9.77 -25.36 13.02
N GLY A 47 -11.01 -25.31 13.51
CA GLY A 47 -11.95 -26.45 13.54
C GLY A 47 -13.21 -26.32 12.66
N ASP A 48 -13.44 -25.19 12.00
CA ASP A 48 -14.71 -24.91 11.32
C ASP A 48 -14.51 -24.73 9.79
N GLU A 49 -14.94 -25.72 9.00
CA GLU A 49 -14.73 -25.75 7.55
C GLU A 49 -15.34 -24.55 6.81
N GLY A 50 -16.46 -24.01 7.32
CA GLY A 50 -17.10 -22.82 6.76
C GLY A 50 -16.22 -21.56 6.91
N LYS A 51 -15.64 -21.38 8.09
CA LYS A 51 -14.73 -20.25 8.41
C LYS A 51 -13.42 -20.32 7.62
N ARG A 52 -12.94 -21.53 7.30
CA ARG A 52 -11.78 -21.73 6.42
C ARG A 52 -12.02 -21.27 4.98
N ALA A 53 -13.23 -21.46 4.46
CA ALA A 53 -13.58 -20.97 3.12
C ALA A 53 -13.56 -19.43 3.08
N GLU A 54 -14.16 -18.80 4.09
CA GLU A 54 -14.17 -17.35 4.25
C GLU A 54 -12.75 -16.78 4.44
N GLY A 55 -11.91 -17.46 5.24
CA GLY A 55 -10.51 -17.05 5.43
C GLY A 55 -9.65 -17.12 4.18
N ARG A 56 -9.84 -18.14 3.34
CA ARG A 56 -9.18 -18.21 2.02
C ARG A 56 -9.59 -17.06 1.12
N GLN A 57 -10.88 -16.71 1.11
CA GLN A 57 -11.37 -15.57 0.36
C GLN A 57 -10.79 -14.25 0.92
N PHE A 58 -10.73 -14.08 2.25
CA PHE A 58 -10.13 -12.91 2.87
C PHE A 58 -8.65 -12.73 2.49
N ILE A 59 -7.86 -13.80 2.53
CA ILE A 59 -6.45 -13.75 2.14
C ILE A 59 -6.30 -13.37 0.67
N LEU A 60 -7.11 -13.95 -0.22
CA LEU A 60 -7.10 -13.58 -1.64
C LEU A 60 -7.38 -12.09 -1.85
N TRP A 61 -8.39 -11.54 -1.16
CA TRP A 61 -8.68 -10.10 -1.20
C TRP A 61 -7.57 -9.25 -0.58
N GLY A 62 -6.97 -9.72 0.52
CA GLY A 62 -5.84 -9.04 1.17
C GLY A 62 -4.60 -8.98 0.27
N VAL A 63 -4.24 -10.10 -0.37
CA VAL A 63 -3.13 -10.16 -1.34
C VAL A 63 -3.42 -9.28 -2.54
N LEU A 64 -4.64 -9.33 -3.08
CA LEU A 64 -5.03 -8.47 -4.20
C LEU A 64 -4.93 -6.98 -3.83
N GLY A 65 -5.36 -6.61 -2.62
CA GLY A 65 -5.25 -5.25 -2.10
C GLY A 65 -3.79 -4.79 -1.98
N MET A 66 -2.89 -5.65 -1.51
CA MET A 66 -1.45 -5.35 -1.48
C MET A 66 -0.87 -5.15 -2.88
N VAL A 67 -1.20 -6.04 -3.83
CA VAL A 67 -0.75 -5.92 -5.22
C VAL A 67 -1.20 -4.61 -5.85
N VAL A 68 -2.46 -4.19 -5.62
CA VAL A 68 -2.98 -2.91 -6.12
C VAL A 68 -2.24 -1.73 -5.50
N LEU A 69 -1.98 -1.74 -4.19
CA LEU A 69 -1.20 -0.69 -3.52
C LEU A 69 0.19 -0.53 -4.13
N PHE A 70 0.91 -1.64 -4.32
CA PHE A 70 2.22 -1.62 -4.98
C PHE A 70 2.13 -1.18 -6.45
N SER A 71 1.11 -1.61 -7.17
CA SER A 71 0.93 -1.28 -8.59
C SER A 71 0.68 0.21 -8.81
N VAL A 72 -0.24 0.81 -8.03
CA VAL A 72 -0.52 2.25 -8.09
C VAL A 72 0.74 3.04 -7.73
N TRP A 73 1.46 2.63 -6.69
CA TRP A 73 2.67 3.34 -6.28
C TRP A 73 3.82 3.21 -7.27
N GLY A 74 4.06 2.01 -7.78
CA GLY A 74 5.06 1.77 -8.82
C GLY A 74 4.76 2.60 -10.07
N PHE A 75 3.49 2.72 -10.46
CA PHE A 75 3.07 3.57 -11.56
C PHE A 75 3.33 5.05 -11.29
N VAL A 76 3.00 5.55 -10.09
CA VAL A 76 3.30 6.92 -9.67
C VAL A 76 4.81 7.17 -9.72
N ALA A 77 5.64 6.28 -9.18
CA ALA A 77 7.10 6.41 -9.20
C ALA A 77 7.66 6.47 -10.62
N LEU A 78 7.14 5.64 -11.53
CA LEU A 78 7.53 5.66 -12.95
C LEU A 78 7.17 6.99 -13.63
N LEU A 79 5.97 7.51 -13.38
CA LEU A 79 5.53 8.82 -13.88
C LEU A 79 6.41 9.96 -13.35
N LEU A 80 6.79 9.93 -12.08
CA LEU A 80 7.67 10.94 -11.50
C LEU A 80 9.08 10.86 -12.10
N SER A 81 9.57 9.64 -12.33
CA SER A 81 10.85 9.41 -13.00
C SER A 81 10.84 9.90 -14.46
N THR A 82 9.75 9.68 -15.20
CA THR A 82 9.67 10.12 -16.60
C THR A 82 9.55 11.63 -16.73
N LEU A 83 8.97 12.30 -15.74
CA LEU A 83 8.86 13.76 -15.67
C LEU A 83 10.13 14.44 -15.10
N GLY A 84 11.14 13.67 -14.68
CA GLY A 84 12.37 14.20 -14.07
C GLY A 84 12.19 14.77 -12.66
N ILE A 85 11.11 14.38 -11.98
CA ILE A 85 10.73 14.81 -10.62
C ILE A 85 10.81 13.61 -9.66
N ALA A 86 11.66 12.62 -9.96
CA ALA A 86 11.82 11.45 -9.13
C ALA A 86 12.16 11.88 -7.69
N PRO A 87 11.46 11.36 -6.67
CA PRO A 87 11.90 11.55 -5.28
C PRO A 87 13.32 10.98 -5.19
N SER A 88 14.31 11.82 -4.90
CA SER A 88 15.64 11.34 -4.57
C SER A 88 15.50 10.45 -3.34
N ALA A 89 15.91 9.19 -3.49
CA ALA A 89 15.90 8.19 -2.42
C ALA A 89 16.53 8.72 -1.12
#